data_AF-A0A7X9LAN3-F1
#
_entry.id   AF-A0A7X9LAN3-F1
#
_cell.length_a   1.000
_cell.length_b   1.000
_cell.length_c   1.000
_cell.angle_alpha   90.00
_cell.angle_beta   90.00
_cell.angle_gamma   90.00
#
_symmetry.space_group_name_H-M   'P 1'
#
loop_
_entity.id
_entity.type
_entity.pdbx_description
1 polymer ?
#
loop_
_entity_poly.entity_id
_entity_poly.type
_entity_poly.pdbx_seq_one_letter_code
_entity_poly.pdbx_strand_id
1 'polypeptide(L)' 'VPEASEIDRAQGRRVLIETSEPVEYQLDGDAAGECHRMSAEVLPQTLIVMVPDR' A
#
# COMPACT_ATOMS: atom_id res chain seq x y z
N VAL A 1 19.63 4.88 -18.16
CA VAL A 1 18.69 4.42 -17.11
C VAL A 1 18.48 2.94 -17.37
N PRO A 2 18.82 2.03 -16.46
CA PRO A 2 18.53 0.62 -16.70
C PRO A 2 17.02 0.51 -16.91
N GLU A 3 16.60 -0.12 -18.01
CA GLU A 3 15.21 -0.36 -18.34
C GLU A 3 14.55 -1.08 -17.16
N ALA A 4 13.38 -0.58 -16.74
CA ALA A 4 12.54 -1.20 -15.72
C ALA A 4 11.98 -2.52 -16.26
N SER A 5 12.80 -3.56 -16.29
CA SER A 5 12.35 -4.91 -16.59
C SER A 5 11.51 -5.39 -15.41
N GLU A 6 10.20 -5.39 -15.64
CA GLU A 6 9.16 -6.16 -14.94
C GLU A 6 8.66 -5.55 -13.63
N ILE A 7 7.70 -4.62 -13.75
CA ILE A 7 6.82 -4.26 -12.64
C ILE A 7 5.80 -5.39 -12.49
N ASP A 8 5.95 -6.19 -11.43
CA ASP A 8 4.93 -7.13 -11.01
C ASP A 8 3.68 -6.38 -10.54
N ARG A 9 2.52 -6.79 -11.05
CA ARG A 9 1.22 -6.22 -10.67
C ARG A 9 0.31 -7.30 -10.13
N ALA A 10 -0.13 -7.13 -8.90
CA ALA A 10 -1.14 -7.95 -8.26
C ALA A 10 -2.15 -7.06 -7.52
N GLN A 11 -3.38 -7.56 -7.36
CA GLN A 11 -4.45 -6.87 -6.64
C GLN A 11 -5.23 -7.86 -5.79
N GLY A 12 -5.65 -7.43 -4.60
CA GLY A 12 -6.44 -8.23 -3.68
C GLY A 12 -7.14 -7.34 -2.66
N ARG A 13 -8.19 -7.86 -2.02
CA ARG A 13 -8.86 -7.16 -0.90
C ARG A 13 -8.03 -7.13 0.37
N ARG A 14 -7.12 -8.11 0.52
CA ARG A 14 -6.11 -8.16 1.57
C ARG A 14 -4.76 -8.45 0.93
N VAL A 15 -3.76 -7.68 1.29
CA VAL A 15 -2.38 -7.81 0.83
C VAL A 15 -1.46 -7.93 2.05
N LEU A 16 -0.60 -8.93 2.03
CA LEU A 16 0.46 -9.14 3.02
C LEU A 16 1.80 -8.91 2.32
N ILE A 17 2.63 -8.04 2.89
CA ILE A 17 3.99 -7.79 2.45
C ILE A 17 4.91 -8.23 3.59
N GLU A 18 5.92 -9.03 3.27
CA GLU A 18 6.92 -9.53 4.22
C GLU A 18 8.32 -9.34 3.64
N THR A 19 9.25 -8.91 4.47
CA THR A 19 10.64 -8.62 4.09
C THR A 19 11.61 -9.26 5.09
N SER A 20 12.79 -9.65 4.61
CA SER A 20 13.83 -10.24 5.46
C SER A 20 14.41 -9.22 6.44
N GLU A 21 14.56 -7.97 6.01
CA GLU A 21 15.06 -6.85 6.80
C GLU A 21 13.95 -5.81 7.04
N PRO A 22 14.05 -4.97 8.09
CA PRO A 22 13.09 -3.88 8.28
C PRO A 22 13.16 -2.90 7.10
N VAL A 23 12.01 -2.49 6.61
CA VAL A 23 11.89 -1.51 5.53
C VAL A 23 11.13 -0.29 6.03
N GLU A 24 11.71 0.88 5.82
CA GLU A 24 11.04 2.16 6.03
C GLU A 24 9.83 2.28 5.11
N TYR A 25 8.68 2.68 5.66
CA TYR A 25 7.45 2.79 4.90
C TYR A 25 6.71 4.10 5.19
N GLN A 26 5.89 4.48 4.21
CA GLN A 26 5.02 5.64 4.29
C GLN A 26 3.56 5.22 4.12
N LEU A 27 2.67 5.88 4.83
CA LEU A 27 1.21 5.78 4.65
C LEU A 27 0.69 7.17 4.31
N ASP A 28 -0.01 7.29 3.19
CA ASP A 28 -0.57 8.56 2.69
C ASP A 28 0.45 9.72 2.57
N GLY A 29 1.75 9.39 2.46
CA GLY A 29 2.86 10.33 2.39
C GLY A 29 3.55 10.63 3.73
N ASP A 30 3.01 10.13 4.85
CA ASP A 30 3.60 10.29 6.17
C ASP A 30 4.56 9.13 6.47
N ALA A 31 5.76 9.46 6.94
CA ALA A 31 6.70 8.46 7.45
C ALA A 31 6.11 7.77 8.69
N ALA A 32 5.84 6.47 8.58
CA ALA A 32 5.15 5.71 9.61
C ALA A 32 6.10 4.83 10.44
N GLY A 33 7.32 4.60 9.96
CA GLY A 33 8.38 3.84 10.64
C GLY A 33 8.99 2.77 9.75
N GLU A 34 9.54 1.74 10.39
CA GLU A 34 10.13 0.57 9.74
C GLU A 34 9.37 -0.70 10.14
N CYS A 35 9.20 -1.64 9.23
CA CYS A 35 8.60 -2.94 9.56
C CYS A 35 9.14 -4.07 8.68
N HIS A 36 9.03 -5.30 9.19
CA HIS A 36 9.25 -6.53 8.39
C HIS A 36 7.96 -7.07 7.75
N ARG A 37 6.81 -6.58 8.22
CA ARG A 37 5.50 -7.15 7.88
C ARG A 37 4.42 -6.07 7.87
N MET A 38 3.74 -5.94 6.73
CA MET A 38 2.57 -5.07 6.58
C MET A 38 1.37 -5.87 6.07
N SER A 39 0.24 -5.75 6.77
CA SER A 39 -1.05 -6.31 6.32
C SER A 39 -2.00 -5.17 6.01
N ALA A 40 -2.35 -5.00 4.74
CA ALA A 40 -3.33 -4.02 4.29
C ALA A 40 -4.64 -4.72 3.90
N GLU A 41 -5.79 -4.20 4.34
CA GLU A 41 -7.11 -4.74 4.03
C GLU A 41 -8.07 -3.63 3.61
N VAL A 42 -8.82 -3.87 2.55
CA VAL A 42 -9.88 -2.97 2.09
C VAL A 42 -11.06 -3.08 3.05
N LEU A 43 -11.35 -2.00 3.76
CA LEU A 43 -12.56 -1.87 4.55
C LEU A 43 -13.65 -1.20 3.70
N PRO A 44 -14.67 -1.96 3.24
CA PRO A 44 -15.71 -1.42 2.38
C PRO A 44 -16.57 -0.43 3.16
N GLN A 45 -16.95 0.67 2.50
CA GLN A 45 -17.89 1.65 3.04
C GLN A 45 -17.49 2.28 4.39
N THR A 46 -16.19 2.32 4.69
CA THR A 46 -15.68 2.88 5.96
C THR A 46 -15.93 4.37 6.11
N LEU A 47 -15.93 5.12 5.01
CA LEU A 47 -16.07 6.57 5.02
C LEU A 47 -17.21 7.01 4.10
N ILE A 48 -17.97 8.01 4.55
CA ILE A 48 -18.89 8.79 3.71
C ILE A 48 -18.15 10.07 3.35
N VAL A 49 -17.94 10.31 2.06
CA VAL A 49 -17.20 11.47 1.56
C VAL A 49 -18.05 12.25 0.57
N MET A 50 -17.92 13.58 0.59
CA MET A 50 -18.53 14.45 -0.42
C MET A 50 -17.72 14.34 -1.71
N VAL A 51 -18.40 14.09 -2.83
CA VAL A 51 -17.79 14.04 -4.17
C VAL A 51 -18.47 15.08 -5.06
N PRO A 52 -17.79 15.62 -6.09
CA PRO A 52 -18.42 16.54 -7.02
C PRO A 52 -19.63 15.89 -7.70
N ASP A 53 -20.67 16.69 -7.94
CA ASP A 53 -21.71 16.30 -8.90
C ASP A 53 -21.12 16.31 -10.30
N ARG A 54 -21.64 15.44 -11.19
CA ARG A 54 -21.03 15.11 -12.49
C ARG A 54 -20.71 16.32 -13.37
#